data_AF-A0A536WW86-F1
#
_entry.id   AF-A0A536WW86-F1
#
_cell.length_a   1.000
_cell.length_b   1.000
_cell.length_c   1.000
_cell.angle_alpha   90.00
_cell.angle_beta   90.00
_cell.angle_gamma   90.00
#
_symmetry.space_group_name_H-M   'P 1'
#
loop_
_entity.id
_entity.type
_entity.pdbx_description
1 polymer ?
#
loop_
_entity_poly.entity_id
_entity_poly.type
_entity_poly.pdbx_seq_one_letter_code
_entity_poly.pdbx_strand_id
1 'polypeptide(L)'
;MCITERRRARGVTLLELIVFIIVVSVAVVGVLTALDLSNRSSTDPMIQKQALAIAEALLEEVQLQPFTYCDPDDANAATALNAAGCTGGANGANDESKLPLGPETGETRTGGVTPYDNVSDYNLFCMG
;
A
#
# COMPACT_ATOMS: atom_id res chain seq x y z
N MET A 1 17.20 3.09 -71.87
CA MET A 1 15.74 3.29 -71.76
C MET A 1 15.38 3.14 -70.29
N CYS A 2 15.17 4.24 -69.56
CA CYS A 2 14.62 4.22 -68.21
C CYS A 2 13.63 5.38 -68.11
N ILE A 3 12.36 5.05 -67.88
CA ILE A 3 11.27 6.00 -67.74
C ILE A 3 11.25 6.39 -66.26
N THR A 4 11.76 7.58 -65.92
CA THR A 4 11.56 8.14 -64.58
C THR A 4 10.14 8.69 -64.51
N GLU A 5 9.21 7.94 -63.92
CA GLU A 5 7.92 8.49 -63.52
C GLU A 5 8.14 9.57 -62.45
N ARG A 6 8.07 10.84 -62.85
CA ARG A 6 7.91 11.93 -61.91
C ARG A 6 6.46 11.92 -61.42
N ARG A 7 6.22 11.31 -60.26
CA ARG A 7 4.95 11.47 -59.55
C ARG A 7 4.76 12.96 -59.26
N ARG A 8 3.78 13.56 -59.91
CA ARG A 8 3.39 14.96 -59.72
C ARG A 8 2.79 15.08 -58.31
N ALA A 9 3.47 15.76 -57.40
CA ALA A 9 2.86 16.17 -56.14
C ALA A 9 1.72 17.14 -56.46
N ARG A 10 0.47 16.68 -56.33
CA ARG A 10 -0.70 17.55 -56.42
C ARG A 10 -0.80 18.26 -55.07
N GLY A 11 -0.80 19.59 -55.07
CA GLY A 11 -1.01 20.38 -53.86
C GLY A 11 -2.38 20.09 -53.24
N VAL A 12 -2.48 20.25 -51.92
CA VAL A 12 -3.76 20.17 -51.19
C VAL A 12 -4.55 21.45 -51.40
N THR A 13 -5.87 21.32 -51.47
CA THR A 13 -6.74 22.50 -51.60
C THR A 13 -6.86 23.22 -50.25
N LEU A 14 -7.15 24.53 -50.27
CA LEU A 14 -7.41 25.29 -49.04
C LEU A 14 -8.55 24.67 -48.22
N LEU A 15 -9.58 24.15 -48.90
CA LEU A 15 -10.70 23.47 -48.27
C LEU A 15 -10.28 22.16 -47.59
N GLU A 16 -9.41 21.38 -48.24
CA GLU A 16 -8.89 20.11 -47.71
C GLU A 16 -8.04 20.31 -46.44
N LEU A 17 -7.23 21.38 -46.41
CA LEU A 17 -6.49 21.78 -45.20
C LEU A 17 -7.44 22.16 -44.06
N ILE A 18 -8.49 22.94 -44.34
CA ILE A 18 -9.48 23.37 -43.34
C ILE A 18 -10.23 22.17 -42.76
N VAL A 19 -10.67 21.23 -43.60
CA VAL A 19 -11.36 20.03 -43.12
C VAL A 19 -10.42 19.15 -42.30
N PHE A 20 -9.15 19.04 -42.69
CA PHE A 20 -8.14 18.30 -41.92
C PHE A 20 -7.97 18.84 -40.49
N ILE A 21 -7.80 20.15 -40.32
CA ILE A 21 -7.65 20.75 -38.98
C ILE A 21 -8.91 20.59 -38.13
N ILE A 22 -10.10 20.62 -38.74
CA ILE A 22 -11.38 20.41 -38.02
C ILE A 22 -11.47 18.97 -37.53
N VAL A 23 -11.14 17.99 -38.38
CA VAL A 23 -11.18 16.58 -37.98
C VAL A 23 -10.17 16.29 -36.87
N VAL A 24 -8.94 16.80 -36.99
CA VAL A 24 -7.90 16.60 -35.97
C VAL A 24 -8.28 17.27 -34.65
N SER A 25 -8.85 18.48 -34.68
CA SER A 25 -9.26 19.18 -33.45
C SER A 25 -10.39 18.44 -32.72
N VAL A 26 -11.41 17.97 -33.43
CA VAL A 26 -12.48 17.15 -32.83
C VAL A 26 -11.93 15.83 -32.28
N ALA A 27 -11.00 15.18 -32.99
CA ALA A 27 -10.35 13.96 -32.53
C ALA A 27 -9.56 14.18 -31.24
N VAL A 28 -8.76 15.25 -31.16
CA VAL A 28 -7.98 15.60 -29.96
C VAL A 28 -8.89 15.89 -28.77
N VAL A 29 -9.99 16.64 -28.98
CA VAL A 29 -10.99 16.88 -27.92
C VAL A 29 -11.61 15.57 -27.44
N GLY A 30 -11.94 14.65 -28.36
CA GLY A 30 -12.46 13.33 -28.01
C GLY A 30 -11.49 12.49 -27.16
N VAL A 31 -10.20 12.50 -27.49
CA VAL A 31 -9.17 11.78 -26.70
C VAL A 31 -9.00 12.43 -25.33
N LEU A 32 -8.85 13.75 -25.28
CA LEU A 32 -8.66 14.47 -24.02
C LEU A 32 -9.86 14.30 -23.08
N THR A 33 -11.09 14.31 -23.60
CA THR A 33 -12.30 14.09 -22.78
C THR A 33 -12.40 12.65 -22.25
N ALA A 34 -12.01 11.63 -23.03
CA ALA A 34 -11.94 10.25 -22.57
C ALA A 34 -10.87 10.05 -21.47
N LEU A 35 -9.71 10.70 -21.61
CA LEU A 35 -8.67 10.72 -20.59
C LEU A 35 -9.14 11.45 -19.32
N ASP A 36 -9.83 12.57 -19.47
CA ASP A 36 -10.33 13.36 -18.34
C ASP A 36 -11.44 12.62 -17.57
N LEU A 37 -12.31 11.86 -18.26
CA LEU A 37 -13.28 10.99 -17.61
C LEU A 37 -12.61 9.87 -16.80
N SER A 38 -11.54 9.28 -17.34
CA SER A 38 -10.74 8.26 -16.66
C SER A 38 -10.05 8.87 -15.43
N ASN A 39 -9.51 10.08 -15.52
CA ASN A 39 -8.90 10.81 -14.40
C ASN A 39 -9.92 11.30 -13.35
N ARG A 40 -11.11 11.74 -13.75
CA ARG A 40 -12.18 12.18 -12.83
C ARG A 40 -12.81 11.02 -12.06
N SER A 41 -12.93 9.85 -12.67
CA SER A 41 -13.24 8.62 -11.93
C SER A 41 -12.09 8.14 -11.03
N SER A 42 -10.91 8.76 -11.19
CA SER A 42 -9.65 8.47 -10.49
C SER A 42 -9.21 9.64 -9.59
N THR A 43 -10.14 10.33 -8.94
CA THR A 43 -9.84 10.89 -7.61
C THR A 43 -10.11 9.74 -6.64
N ASP A 44 -9.26 8.73 -6.47
CA ASP A 44 -7.96 8.90 -5.83
C ASP A 44 -7.08 7.62 -5.90
N PRO A 45 -6.54 7.22 -7.06
CA PRO A 45 -5.66 6.08 -7.15
C PRO A 45 -4.38 6.34 -6.36
N MET A 46 -4.00 7.61 -6.14
CA MET A 46 -2.84 7.93 -5.32
C MET A 46 -3.10 7.65 -3.85
N ILE A 47 -4.21 8.13 -3.25
CA ILE A 47 -4.57 7.78 -1.87
C ILE A 47 -4.85 6.29 -1.74
N GLN A 48 -5.48 5.64 -2.73
CA GLN A 48 -5.69 4.19 -2.65
C GLN A 48 -4.38 3.42 -2.66
N LYS A 49 -3.41 3.83 -3.49
CA LYS A 49 -2.07 3.22 -3.50
C LYS A 49 -1.27 3.53 -2.25
N GLN A 50 -1.40 4.74 -1.70
CA GLN A 50 -0.79 5.11 -0.42
C GLN A 50 -1.38 4.30 0.73
N ALA A 51 -2.71 4.18 0.83
CA ALA A 51 -3.40 3.39 1.83
C ALA A 51 -3.00 1.91 1.75
N LEU A 52 -2.86 1.37 0.53
CA LEU A 52 -2.38 0.01 0.31
C LEU A 52 -0.91 -0.16 0.72
N ALA A 53 -0.03 0.77 0.39
CA ALA A 53 1.37 0.73 0.81
C ALA A 53 1.51 0.81 2.35
N ILE A 54 0.65 1.61 3.00
CA ILE A 54 0.59 1.70 4.46
C ILE A 54 0.09 0.39 5.06
N ALA A 55 -0.96 -0.20 4.50
CA ALA A 55 -1.51 -1.48 4.96
C ALA A 55 -0.49 -2.62 4.80
N GLU A 56 0.23 -2.67 3.68
CA GLU A 56 1.30 -3.64 3.45
C GLU A 56 2.45 -3.45 4.44
N ALA A 57 2.91 -2.22 4.65
CA ALA A 57 3.96 -1.93 5.62
C ALA A 57 3.55 -2.31 7.06
N LEU A 58 2.29 -2.07 7.44
CA LEU A 58 1.77 -2.46 8.76
C LEU A 58 1.64 -3.99 8.88
N LEU A 59 1.20 -4.69 7.82
CA LEU A 59 1.15 -6.14 7.81
C LEU A 59 2.53 -6.77 7.88
N GLU A 60 3.53 -6.20 7.20
CA GLU A 60 4.93 -6.64 7.30
C GLU A 60 5.48 -6.45 8.72
N GLU A 61 5.19 -5.32 9.35
CA GLU A 61 5.58 -5.05 10.73
C GLU A 61 4.97 -6.08 11.70
N VAL A 62 3.66 -6.34 11.61
CA VAL A 62 2.98 -7.35 12.44
C VAL A 62 3.54 -8.74 12.19
N GLN A 63 3.82 -9.11 10.94
CA GLN A 63 4.38 -10.43 10.60
C GLN A 63 5.81 -10.64 11.09
N LEU A 64 6.55 -9.55 11.34
CA LEU A 64 7.90 -9.62 11.89
C LEU A 64 7.90 -9.81 13.42
N GLN A 65 6.76 -9.64 14.09
CA GLN A 65 6.67 -9.89 15.51
C GLN A 65 6.47 -11.38 15.82
N PRO A 66 7.07 -11.87 16.91
CA PRO A 66 6.95 -13.25 17.35
C PRO A 66 5.55 -13.59 17.88
N PHE A 67 5.23 -14.89 17.82
CA PHE A 67 4.13 -15.50 18.56
C PHE A 67 4.75 -16.33 19.70
N THR A 68 4.87 -15.73 20.88
CA THR A 68 5.47 -16.38 22.06
C THR A 68 4.41 -16.80 23.07
N TYR A 69 4.77 -17.77 23.92
CA TYR A 69 3.95 -18.10 25.10
C TYR A 69 4.09 -17.04 26.19
N CYS A 70 5.25 -16.38 26.24
CA CYS A 70 5.54 -15.36 27.20
C CYS A 70 5.70 -14.01 26.52
N ASP A 71 5.40 -12.96 27.27
CA ASP A 71 5.77 -11.59 26.92
C ASP A 71 7.26 -11.56 26.54
N PRO A 72 7.65 -11.01 25.36
CA PRO A 72 9.04 -10.96 24.92
C PRO A 72 10.03 -10.27 25.87
N ASP A 73 9.56 -9.43 26.80
CA ASP A 73 10.37 -8.89 27.91
C ASP A 73 10.72 -9.95 28.97
N ASP A 74 10.06 -11.11 28.96
CA ASP A 74 10.37 -12.25 29.82
C ASP A 74 11.66 -12.96 29.39
N ALA A 75 12.55 -13.21 30.35
CA ALA A 75 13.81 -13.92 30.12
C ALA A 75 13.65 -15.33 29.49
N ASN A 76 12.49 -15.96 29.66
CA ASN A 76 12.16 -17.26 29.12
C ASN A 76 11.40 -17.21 27.78
N ALA A 77 11.05 -16.04 27.24
CA ALA A 77 10.22 -15.90 26.03
C ALA A 77 10.73 -16.74 24.84
N ALA A 78 12.06 -16.75 24.62
CA ALA A 78 12.68 -17.51 23.53
C ALA A 78 12.77 -19.03 23.77
N THR A 79 12.54 -19.51 25.00
CA THR A 79 12.78 -20.92 25.39
C THR A 79 11.57 -21.63 25.99
N ALA A 80 10.53 -20.88 26.37
CA ALA A 80 9.32 -21.43 26.97
C ALA A 80 8.62 -22.38 25.98
N LEU A 81 8.36 -23.60 26.44
CA LEU A 81 7.64 -24.62 25.66
C LEU A 81 6.12 -24.55 25.86
N ASN A 82 5.67 -23.78 26.85
CA ASN A 82 4.28 -23.49 27.18
C ASN A 82 4.23 -22.32 28.18
N ALA A 83 3.03 -21.80 28.43
CA ALA A 83 2.77 -20.71 29.37
C ALA A 83 3.28 -20.96 30.82
N ALA A 84 3.42 -22.21 31.26
CA ALA A 84 3.97 -22.49 32.60
C ALA A 84 5.47 -22.21 32.72
N GLY A 85 6.17 -22.06 31.59
CA GLY A 85 7.58 -21.67 31.53
C GLY A 85 7.81 -20.16 31.64
N CYS A 86 6.77 -19.34 31.56
CA CYS A 86 6.88 -17.90 31.74
C CYS A 86 7.15 -17.54 33.19
N THR A 87 7.77 -16.39 33.46
CA THR A 87 7.93 -15.90 34.82
C THR A 87 6.54 -15.62 35.41
N GLY A 88 6.28 -16.19 36.59
CA GLY A 88 4.94 -16.21 37.19
C GLY A 88 4.10 -17.44 36.84
N GLY A 89 4.53 -18.27 35.89
CA GLY A 89 3.86 -19.50 35.49
C GLY A 89 2.59 -19.28 34.66
N ALA A 90 1.83 -20.35 34.45
CA ALA A 90 0.61 -20.30 33.64
C ALA A 90 -0.46 -19.42 34.30
N ASN A 91 -1.09 -18.55 33.52
CA ASN A 91 -1.94 -17.44 33.97
C ASN A 91 -1.22 -16.41 34.85
N GLY A 92 0.11 -16.36 34.76
CA GLY A 92 0.94 -15.33 35.38
C GLY A 92 0.93 -14.02 34.60
N ALA A 93 1.68 -13.05 35.10
CA ALA A 93 1.76 -11.70 34.52
C ALA A 93 2.43 -11.66 33.15
N ASN A 94 3.19 -12.69 32.78
CA ASN A 94 3.91 -12.73 31.51
C ASN A 94 3.37 -13.85 30.61
N ASP A 95 2.20 -14.42 30.90
CA ASP A 95 1.54 -15.42 30.04
C ASP A 95 0.69 -14.73 28.98
N GLU A 96 1.17 -14.70 27.75
CA GLU A 96 0.52 -14.08 26.59
C GLU A 96 -0.89 -14.62 26.32
N SER A 97 -1.14 -15.88 26.68
CA SER A 97 -2.48 -16.46 26.50
C SER A 97 -3.53 -15.90 27.48
N LYS A 98 -3.09 -15.08 28.44
CA LYS A 98 -3.90 -14.55 29.55
C LYS A 98 -3.77 -13.04 29.72
N LEU A 99 -2.79 -12.42 29.09
CA LEU A 99 -2.70 -10.97 28.98
C LEU A 99 -3.87 -10.40 28.16
N PRO A 100 -4.32 -9.17 28.47
CA PRO A 100 -5.33 -8.50 27.65
C PRO A 100 -4.80 -8.29 26.23
N LEU A 101 -5.61 -8.57 25.21
CA LEU A 101 -5.22 -8.28 23.83
C LEU A 101 -5.02 -6.77 23.62
N GLY A 102 -3.83 -6.39 23.17
CA GLY A 102 -3.40 -5.01 22.98
C GLY A 102 -2.06 -4.79 23.68
N PRO A 103 -1.48 -3.59 23.55
CA PRO A 103 -0.12 -3.34 24.02
C PRO A 103 -0.03 -3.33 25.54
N GLU A 104 1.07 -3.87 26.04
CA GLU A 104 1.41 -3.96 27.44
C GLU A 104 1.72 -2.58 28.03
N THR A 105 1.85 -2.51 29.35
CA THR A 105 1.95 -1.22 30.05
C THR A 105 3.24 -0.48 29.66
N GLY A 106 3.07 0.62 28.92
CA GLY A 106 4.18 1.47 28.51
C GLY A 106 4.70 1.18 27.11
N GLU A 107 4.14 0.18 26.44
CA GLU A 107 4.46 -0.09 25.05
C GLU A 107 3.78 0.88 24.10
N THR A 108 4.50 1.22 23.05
CA THR A 108 3.96 2.02 21.95
C THR A 108 4.61 1.58 20.66
N ARG A 109 3.86 1.60 19.54
CA ARG A 109 4.40 1.22 18.23
C ARG A 109 5.71 1.94 17.85
N THR A 110 5.86 3.21 18.22
CA THR A 110 7.07 4.01 17.92
C THR A 110 8.01 4.15 19.12
N GLY A 111 7.83 3.34 20.16
CA GLY A 111 8.67 3.34 21.36
C GLY A 111 10.07 2.82 21.04
N GLY A 112 11.10 3.57 21.44
CA GLY A 112 12.49 3.13 21.27
C GLY A 112 13.01 2.22 22.39
N VAL A 113 12.24 2.08 23.48
CA VAL A 113 12.60 1.31 24.68
C VAL A 113 11.64 0.14 24.86
N THR A 114 10.35 0.39 24.73
CA THR A 114 9.24 -0.58 24.77
C THR A 114 8.41 -0.43 23.49
N PRO A 115 8.93 -0.89 22.33
CA PRO A 115 8.13 -1.00 21.11
C PRO A 115 7.05 -2.06 21.28
N TYR A 116 6.12 -2.14 20.34
CA TYR A 116 5.34 -3.37 20.20
C TYR A 116 6.29 -4.49 19.79
N ASP A 117 6.28 -5.59 20.53
CA ASP A 117 7.17 -6.72 20.35
C ASP A 117 6.44 -8.07 20.30
N ASN A 118 5.11 -8.06 20.41
CA ASN A 118 4.23 -9.19 20.16
C ASN A 118 3.14 -8.81 19.12
N VAL A 119 2.58 -9.83 18.48
CA VAL A 119 1.44 -9.66 17.57
C VAL A 119 0.15 -9.21 18.29
N SER A 120 0.01 -9.49 19.58
CA SER A 120 -1.15 -9.08 20.41
C SER A 120 -1.25 -7.56 20.52
N ASP A 121 -0.14 -6.85 20.48
CA ASP A 121 -0.03 -5.41 20.77
C ASP A 121 -0.70 -4.56 19.68
N TYR A 122 -0.79 -5.13 18.48
CA TYR A 122 -1.46 -4.50 17.34
C TYR A 122 -2.99 -4.65 17.41
N ASN A 123 -3.52 -5.35 18.42
CA ASN A 123 -4.96 -5.46 18.61
C ASN A 123 -5.59 -4.07 18.82
N LEU A 124 -6.64 -3.78 18.05
CA LEU A 124 -7.32 -2.48 18.02
C LEU A 124 -6.43 -1.29 17.63
N PHE A 125 -5.22 -1.53 17.09
CA PHE A 125 -4.42 -0.46 16.53
C PHE A 125 -5.13 0.19 15.34
N CYS A 126 -5.24 1.52 15.37
CA CYS A 126 -5.82 2.32 14.31
C CYS A 126 -4.83 3.42 13.94
N MET A 127 -4.51 3.53 12.64
CA MET A 127 -3.76 4.67 12.13
C MET A 127 -4.71 5.86 12.02
N GLY A 128 -4.41 6.91 12.79
CA GLY A 128 -5.14 8.18 12.79
C GLY A 128 -4.77 9.12 11.65
#